data_AF-A0A357TEC1-F1
#
_entry.id   AF-A0A357TEC1-F1
#
_cell.length_a   1.000
_cell.length_b   1.000
_cell.length_c   1.000
_cell.angle_alpha   90.00
_cell.angle_beta   90.00
_cell.angle_gamma   90.00
#
_symmetry.space_group_name_H-M   'P 1'
#
loop_
_entity.id
_entity.type
_entity.pdbx_description
1 polymer ?
#
loop_
_entity_poly.entity_id
_entity_poly.type
_entity_poly.pdbx_seq_one_letter_code
_entity_poly.pdbx_strand_id
1 'polypeptide(L)' 'MLGQALGLAVALAGLSLGQAQQVPVEERTLSNGMKLLMLERHHSPTIAGGWVVRVGSVNERPGITGIAH' A
#
# COMPACT_ATOMS: atom_id res chain seq x y z
N MET A 1 2.24 -11.12 -44.82
CA MET A 1 2.15 -9.73 -44.34
C MET A 1 1.18 -9.59 -43.14
N LEU A 2 -0.07 -10.09 -43.19
CA LEU A 2 -1.03 -9.98 -42.07
C LEU A 2 -0.60 -10.68 -40.75
N GLY A 3 0.00 -11.88 -40.83
CA GLY A 3 0.37 -12.63 -39.62
C GLY A 3 1.47 -11.99 -38.76
N GLN A 4 2.39 -11.24 -39.38
CA GLN A 4 3.43 -10.52 -38.64
C GLN A 4 2.88 -9.28 -37.94
N ALA A 5 1.91 -8.59 -38.55
CA ALA A 5 1.23 -7.45 -37.93
C ALA A 5 0.44 -7.88 -36.67
N LEU A 6 -0.22 -9.05 -36.72
CA LEU A 6 -0.94 -9.60 -35.57
C LEU A 6 0.00 -10.02 -34.44
N GLY A 7 1.13 -10.67 -34.78
CA GLY A 7 2.16 -11.05 -33.78
C GLY A 7 2.79 -9.84 -33.08
N LEU A 8 3.05 -8.76 -33.83
CA LEU A 8 3.59 -7.52 -33.27
C LEU A 8 2.60 -6.82 -32.33
N ALA A 9 1.30 -6.82 -32.67
CA ALA A 9 0.26 -6.23 -31.84
C ALA A 9 0.10 -6.96 -30.49
N VAL A 10 0.20 -8.30 -30.49
CA VAL A 10 0.14 -9.10 -29.27
C VAL A 10 1.39 -8.87 -28.39
N ALA A 11 2.58 -8.76 -28.99
CA ALA A 11 3.81 -8.46 -28.25
C ALA A 11 3.79 -7.07 -27.59
N LEU A 12 3.23 -6.06 -28.26
CA LEU A 12 3.07 -4.71 -27.72
C LEU A 12 2.04 -4.64 -26.57
N ALA A 13 0.96 -5.41 -26.66
CA ALA A 13 -0.04 -5.50 -25.59
C ALA A 13 0.50 -6.21 -24.33
N GLY A 14 1.47 -7.13 -24.47
CA GLY A 14 2.13 -7.79 -23.34
C GLY A 14 3.11 -6.89 -22.56
N LEU A 15 3.60 -5.80 -23.16
CA LEU A 15 4.54 -4.88 -22.53
C LEU A 15 3.88 -3.92 -21.54
N SER A 16 2.55 -3.80 -21.56
CA SER A 16 1.78 -2.95 -20.63
C SER A 16 1.33 -3.70 -19.37
N LEU A 17 2.01 -4.78 -18.98
CA LEU A 17 1.79 -5.49 -17.72
C LEU A 17 2.05 -4.53 -16.54
N GLY A 18 0.99 -3.81 -16.14
CA GLY A 18 0.80 -3.12 -14.87
C GLY A 18 2.01 -2.37 -14.32
N GLN A 19 2.21 -1.11 -14.75
CA GLN A 19 3.02 -0.20 -13.96
C GLN A 19 2.24 0.10 -12.66
N ALA A 20 2.68 -0.49 -11.54
CA ALA A 20 2.13 -0.15 -10.23
C ALA A 20 2.32 1.35 -9.96
N GLN A 21 1.31 1.99 -9.37
CA GLN A 21 1.39 3.40 -8.98
C GLN A 21 2.57 3.59 -8.02
N GLN A 22 3.53 4.43 -8.41
CA GLN A 22 4.61 4.84 -7.53
C GLN A 22 4.08 5.91 -6.59
N VAL A 23 3.84 5.54 -5.33
CA VAL A 23 3.39 6.47 -4.29
C VAL A 23 4.62 6.97 -3.53
N PRO A 24 4.95 8.27 -3.56
CA PRO A 24 6.15 8.81 -2.92
C PRO A 24 5.96 8.93 -1.40
N VAL A 25 5.97 7.80 -0.71
CA VAL A 25 5.85 7.75 0.75
C VAL A 25 7.20 8.06 1.39
N GLU A 26 7.23 9.04 2.30
CA GLU A 26 8.36 9.23 3.20
C GLU A 26 8.23 8.32 4.42
N GLU A 27 9.18 7.41 4.58
CA GLU A 27 9.28 6.57 5.78
C GLU A 27 10.25 7.18 6.81
N ARG A 28 9.82 7.19 8.07
CA ARG A 28 10.65 7.56 9.23
C ARG A 28 10.45 6.54 10.34
N THR A 29 11.55 6.18 11.00
CA THR A 29 11.49 5.41 12.25
C THR A 29 11.73 6.37 13.41
N LEU A 30 10.79 6.43 14.35
CA LEU A 30 10.89 7.28 15.54
C LEU A 30 11.81 6.63 16.58
N SER A 31 12.23 7.41 17.59
CA SER A 31 13.11 6.92 18.66
C SER A 31 12.52 5.79 19.49
N ASN A 32 11.19 5.64 19.52
CA ASN A 32 10.47 4.54 20.17
C ASN A 32 10.29 3.31 19.28
N GLY A 33 10.87 3.30 18.07
CA GLY A 33 10.76 2.20 17.10
C GLY A 33 9.50 2.21 16.24
N MET A 34 8.60 3.18 16.40
CA MET A 34 7.41 3.31 15.54
C MET A 34 7.81 3.71 14.11
N LYS A 35 7.20 3.06 13.12
CA LYS A 35 7.31 3.46 11.71
C LYS A 35 6.21 4.46 11.37
N LEU A 36 6.61 5.64 10.92
CA LEU A 36 5.74 6.67 10.36
C LEU A 36 5.87 6.64 8.82
N LEU A 37 4.73 6.54 8.15
CA LEU A 37 4.61 6.61 6.69
C LEU A 37 3.83 7.88 6.35
N MET A 38 4.46 8.81 5.63
CA MET A 38 3.87 10.10 5.29
C MET A 38 3.78 10.28 3.79
N LEU A 39 2.64 10.77 3.31
CA LEU A 39 2.43 11.13 1.91
C LEU A 39 1.95 12.57 1.84
N GLU A 40 2.84 13.48 1.44
CA GLU A 40 2.50 14.89 1.28
C GLU A 40 1.75 15.15 -0.03
N ARG A 41 0.69 15.98 0.04
CA ARG A 41 -0.18 16.30 -1.10
C ARG A 41 -0.56 17.79 -1.11
N HIS A 42 0.12 18.59 -1.93
CA HIS A 42 -0.13 20.05 -2.00
C HIS A 42 -1.45 20.47 -2.65
N HIS A 43 -2.22 19.53 -3.23
CA HIS A 43 -3.51 19.83 -3.88
C HIS A 43 -4.71 19.76 -2.92
N SER A 44 -4.50 19.40 -1.64
CA SER A 44 -5.55 19.37 -0.62
C SER A 44 -5.02 19.90 0.71
N PRO A 45 -5.68 20.89 1.35
CA PRO A 45 -5.28 21.42 2.65
C PRO A 45 -5.77 20.54 3.83
N THR A 46 -5.86 19.23 3.62
CA THR A 46 -6.44 18.27 4.59
C THR A 46 -5.39 17.30 5.08
N ILE A 47 -5.45 16.97 6.37
CA ILE A 47 -4.63 15.92 6.97
C ILE A 47 -5.54 14.75 7.34
N ALA A 48 -5.17 13.55 6.91
CA ALA A 48 -5.77 12.30 7.35
C ALA A 48 -4.66 11.43 7.95
N GLY A 49 -4.95 10.80 9.09
CA GLY A 49 -3.99 10.00 9.81
C GLY A 49 -4.66 8.82 10.49
N GLY A 50 -3.87 7.77 10.69
CA GLY A 50 -4.25 6.58 11.42
C GLY A 50 -2.99 5.88 11.89
N TRP A 51 -3.16 4.97 12.84
CA TRP A 51 -2.07 4.13 13.33
C TRP A 51 -2.60 2.74 13.56
N VAL A 52 -1.69 1.78 13.52
CA VAL A 52 -1.97 0.38 13.79
C VAL A 52 -0.90 -0.16 14.70
N VAL A 53 -1.29 -1.10 15.56
CA VAL A 53 -0.38 -1.91 16.33
C VAL A 53 -0.55 -3.36 15.93
N ARG A 54 0.49 -4.16 16.10
CA ARG A 54 0.47 -5.58 15.79
C ARG A 54 -0.14 -6.37 16.95
N VAL A 55 -1.40 -6.09 17.27
CA VAL A 55 -2.20 -6.76 18.31
C VAL A 55 -3.65 -6.83 17.82
N GLY A 56 -4.37 -7.90 18.17
CA GLY A 56 -5.80 -8.04 17.92
C GLY A 56 -6.40 -9.16 18.77
N SER A 57 -7.64 -9.56 18.47
CA SER A 57 -8.33 -10.62 19.23
C SER A 57 -7.60 -11.97 19.26
N VAL A 58 -6.70 -12.23 18.30
CA VAL A 58 -5.82 -13.41 18.29
C VAL A 58 -4.87 -13.46 19.52
N ASN A 59 -4.63 -12.32 20.17
CA ASN A 59 -3.80 -12.22 21.36
C ASN A 59 -4.61 -12.35 22.66
N GLU A 60 -5.93 -12.51 22.57
CA GLU A 60 -6.80 -12.64 23.73
C GLU A 60 -6.84 -14.09 24.24
N ARG A 61 -7.15 -14.25 25.52
CA ARG A 61 -7.40 -15.54 26.16
C ARG A 61 -8.83 -15.58 26.72
N PRO A 62 -9.38 -16.78 26.98
CA PRO A 62 -10.65 -16.89 27.67
C PRO A 62 -10.67 -16.05 28.97
N GLY A 63 -11.76 -15.31 29.17
CA GLY A 63 -11.94 -14.38 30.28
C GLY A 63 -11.52 -12.93 30.01
N ILE A 64 -10.91 -12.62 28.86
CA ILE A 64 -10.59 -11.23 28.44
C ILE A 64 -10.95 -10.94 26.98
N THR A 65 -11.86 -11.71 26.41
CA THR A 65 -12.25 -11.58 25.00
C THR A 65 -12.95 -10.25 24.73
N GLY A 66 -12.67 -9.63 23.58
CA GLY A 66 -13.30 -8.39 23.13
C GLY A 66 -12.60 -7.10 23.55
N ILE A 67 -11.43 -7.17 24.20
CA ILE A 67 -10.66 -5.98 24.59
C ILE A 67 -10.03 -5.29 23.38
N ALA A 68 -9.69 -6.04 22.34
CA ALA A 68 -9.07 -5.49 21.14
C ALA A 68 -10.03 -4.68 20.24
N HIS A 69 -11.34 -4.70 20.51
CA HIS A 69 -12.38 -4.01 19.72
C HIS A 69 -12.74 -2.65 20.33
#